data_AF-A0AAV0E4G4-F1
#
_entry.id   AF-A0AAV0E4G4-F1
#
_cell.length_a   1.000
_cell.length_b   1.000
_cell.length_c   1.000
_cell.angle_alpha   90.00
_cell.angle_beta   90.00
_cell.angle_gamma   90.00
#
_symmetry.space_group_name_H-M   'P 1'
#
loop_
_entity.id
_entity.type
_entity.pdbx_description
1 polymer ?
#
loop_
_entity_poly.entity_id
_entity_poly.type
_entity_poly.pdbx_seq_one_letter_code
_entity_poly.pdbx_strand_id
1 'polypeptide(L)'
;MLILLFWWKGISEMVRLKSMLILLTIFLSYISIIAGEEEFSEALLLRPLPDRKVLSHFHFESKAPPTDTHGRHHHLFPKSIYQLVHKYHIREMELSFTQGRWNYEQWGGYDPIVSSNAKPPGVELWAVFDVPEDQVESFWKNLTHALSGLFCASINFLESSTAHTSPRWSFPLVSGNFRYGSLPRESVCTENLTPWLKLLPCRDKSGIAALMDRPSLYRGFYHSQRLHLVSDEFDLGERSLASSSGIVLEQTLTTVLQPNTFEAGMNAFDGLILQPSWSLSSLFGRKVYEKCSLSQSSSVYVHLEQNLVSKLKKGDISEGSWKNPAFEMSLPPVRVIKEQYGSVEEEKSILFEFSIENYTQSKPFDLGFRWKLPVRWSSQLAPLHASRFLMGSGNVGGAIAISLKTTKISDNEQCATAVDGKCFLRVSIFQVVPWYVKVYYHTLKIFVDGHIKYVEDIIEKVRVSPSEDKVSPGIMELMVRLACDVKSAVLTLEFDKVFEICLQNREIISTDCFHSKERIDKKRHMESLFMKWAS
;
A
#
# COMPACT_ATOMS: atom_id res chain seq x y z
N MET A 1 44.03 44.07 -55.87
CA MET A 1 44.40 42.85 -55.11
C MET A 1 44.08 42.95 -53.62
N LEU A 2 44.25 44.09 -52.95
CA LEU A 2 43.94 44.25 -51.50
C LEU A 2 42.44 44.18 -51.12
N ILE A 3 41.51 44.60 -51.98
CA ILE A 3 40.06 44.63 -51.66
C ILE A 3 39.44 43.21 -51.64
N LEU A 4 39.93 42.30 -52.49
CA LEU A 4 39.49 40.89 -52.52
C LEU A 4 39.95 40.11 -51.29
N LEU A 5 41.11 40.45 -50.72
CA LEU A 5 41.62 39.84 -49.49
C LEU A 5 40.80 40.22 -48.26
N PHE A 6 40.32 41.47 -48.17
CA PHE A 6 39.44 41.90 -47.07
C PHE A 6 38.04 41.27 -47.15
N TRP A 7 37.49 41.10 -48.36
CA TRP A 7 36.21 40.43 -48.56
C TRP A 7 36.27 38.93 -48.23
N TRP A 8 37.35 38.24 -48.62
CA TRP A 8 37.54 36.83 -48.28
C TRP A 8 37.74 36.61 -46.77
N LYS A 9 38.47 37.52 -46.10
CA LYS A 9 38.70 37.43 -44.65
C LYS A 9 37.40 37.63 -43.85
N GLY A 10 36.53 38.57 -44.26
CA GLY A 10 35.22 38.79 -43.64
C GLY A 10 34.23 37.62 -43.84
N ILE A 11 34.21 37.00 -45.02
CA ILE A 11 33.38 35.82 -45.28
C ILE A 11 33.86 34.61 -44.47
N SER A 12 35.19 34.43 -44.34
CA SER A 12 35.75 33.35 -43.51
C SER A 12 35.44 33.50 -42.02
N GLU A 13 35.40 34.73 -41.49
CA GLU A 13 35.03 34.97 -40.09
C GLU A 13 33.53 34.76 -39.85
N MET A 14 32.66 35.19 -40.77
CA MET A 14 31.22 34.95 -40.67
C MET A 14 30.86 33.46 -40.75
N VAL A 15 31.55 32.66 -41.58
CA VAL A 15 31.35 31.21 -41.65
C VAL A 15 31.80 30.52 -40.37
N ARG A 16 32.93 30.93 -39.77
CA ARG A 16 33.39 30.43 -38.47
C ARG A 16 32.42 30.79 -37.34
N LEU A 17 31.86 31.99 -37.33
CA LEU A 17 30.89 32.42 -36.32
C LEU A 17 29.58 31.62 -36.42
N LYS A 18 29.05 31.41 -37.63
CA LYS A 18 27.86 30.58 -37.86
C LYS A 18 28.12 29.12 -37.51
N SER A 19 29.29 28.57 -37.86
CA SER A 19 29.68 27.20 -37.49
C SER A 19 29.80 27.02 -35.99
N MET A 20 30.34 28.01 -35.26
CA MET A 20 30.41 28.01 -33.79
C MET A 20 29.01 28.09 -33.16
N LEU A 21 28.11 28.91 -33.71
CA LEU A 21 26.72 29.00 -33.24
C LEU A 21 25.94 27.71 -33.48
N ILE A 22 26.18 27.04 -34.61
CA ILE A 22 25.60 25.72 -34.94
C ILE A 22 26.18 24.65 -34.00
N LEU A 23 27.49 24.66 -33.74
CA LEU A 23 28.09 23.72 -32.78
C LEU A 23 27.55 23.95 -31.36
N LEU A 24 27.37 25.21 -30.95
CA LEU A 24 26.84 25.57 -29.64
C LEU A 24 25.37 25.15 -29.49
N THR A 25 24.56 25.32 -30.54
CA THR A 25 23.15 24.87 -30.54
C THR A 25 23.03 23.35 -30.58
N ILE A 26 23.89 22.65 -31.32
CA ILE A 26 23.98 21.18 -31.28
C ILE A 26 24.44 20.72 -29.89
N PHE A 27 25.44 21.37 -29.29
CA PHE A 27 25.94 21.03 -27.95
C PHE A 27 24.89 21.29 -26.86
N LEU A 28 24.17 22.42 -26.93
CA LEU A 28 23.05 22.73 -26.03
C LEU A 28 21.89 21.74 -26.22
N SER A 29 21.57 21.36 -27.46
CA SER A 29 20.56 20.32 -27.72
C SER A 29 20.99 18.94 -27.20
N TYR A 30 22.29 18.64 -27.25
CA TYR A 30 22.85 17.37 -26.75
C TYR A 30 22.85 17.31 -25.22
N ILE A 31 23.07 18.44 -24.53
CA ILE A 31 22.97 18.52 -23.06
C ILE A 31 21.52 18.30 -22.59
N SER A 32 20.53 18.88 -23.28
CA SER A 32 19.12 18.67 -22.95
C SER A 32 18.62 17.24 -23.17
N ILE A 33 19.33 16.42 -23.94
CA ILE A 33 18.96 15.02 -24.19
C ILE A 33 19.50 14.07 -23.10
N ILE A 34 20.47 14.50 -22.29
CA ILE A 34 21.17 13.62 -21.32
C ILE A 34 20.64 13.75 -19.88
N ALA A 35 20.03 14.87 -19.52
CA ALA A 35 19.45 15.04 -18.19
C ALA A 35 17.98 14.60 -18.21
N GLY A 36 17.64 13.55 -17.46
CA GLY A 36 16.24 13.30 -17.11
C GLY A 36 15.67 14.53 -16.38
N GLU A 37 14.41 14.86 -16.64
CA GLU A 37 13.69 15.89 -15.90
C GLU A 37 12.91 15.27 -14.73
N GLU A 38 12.61 16.09 -13.72
CA GLU A 38 11.73 15.69 -12.63
C GLU A 38 10.29 15.64 -13.13
N GLU A 39 9.57 14.56 -12.79
CA GLU A 39 8.18 14.38 -13.20
C GLU A 39 7.26 14.31 -11.99
N PHE A 40 6.07 14.87 -12.14
CA PHE A 40 4.99 14.76 -11.17
C PHE A 40 3.68 14.45 -11.88
N SER A 41 2.95 13.46 -11.38
CA SER A 41 1.61 13.12 -11.87
C SER A 41 0.63 12.96 -10.71
N GLU A 42 -0.63 13.29 -10.97
CA GLU A 42 -1.72 13.13 -10.01
C GLU A 42 -2.91 12.39 -10.62
N ALA A 43 -3.46 11.45 -9.85
CA ALA A 43 -4.62 10.67 -10.22
C ALA A 43 -5.58 10.48 -9.04
N LEU A 44 -6.88 10.45 -9.32
CA LEU A 44 -7.91 10.06 -8.35
C LEU A 44 -8.79 8.97 -8.95
N LEU A 45 -8.86 7.83 -8.29
CA LEU A 45 -9.79 6.76 -8.61
C LEU A 45 -10.99 6.79 -7.67
N LEU A 46 -12.19 6.72 -8.24
CA LEU A 46 -13.46 6.60 -7.55
C LEU A 46 -14.10 5.27 -7.91
N ARG A 47 -14.52 4.51 -6.89
CA ARG A 47 -15.20 3.23 -7.08
C ARG A 47 -16.41 3.16 -6.15
N PRO A 48 -17.64 3.01 -6.68
CA PRO A 48 -18.80 2.73 -5.83
C PRO A 48 -18.65 1.34 -5.19
N LEU A 49 -19.05 1.23 -3.92
CA LEU A 49 -18.98 -0.01 -3.15
C LEU A 49 -20.39 -0.58 -2.88
N PRO A 50 -20.55 -1.91 -2.74
CA PRO A 50 -21.83 -2.56 -2.47
C PRO A 50 -22.59 -2.02 -1.26
N ASP A 51 -21.86 -1.59 -0.24
CA ASP A 51 -22.35 -1.15 1.07
C ASP A 51 -22.73 0.34 1.11
N ARG A 52 -23.07 0.91 -0.05
CA ARG A 52 -23.53 2.30 -0.24
C ARG A 52 -22.47 3.36 0.10
N LYS A 53 -21.20 2.99 -0.02
CA LYS A 53 -20.03 3.87 0.16
C LYS A 53 -19.30 4.05 -1.17
N VAL A 54 -18.32 4.94 -1.17
CA VAL A 54 -17.44 5.21 -2.31
C VAL A 54 -16.00 5.09 -1.83
N LEU A 55 -15.25 4.17 -2.45
CA LEU A 55 -13.80 4.12 -2.34
C LEU A 55 -13.22 5.26 -3.18
N SER A 56 -12.36 6.05 -2.56
CA SER A 56 -11.57 7.08 -3.22
C SER A 56 -10.09 6.78 -3.00
N HIS A 57 -9.34 6.58 -4.08
CA HIS A 57 -7.91 6.32 -4.03
C HIS A 57 -7.16 7.41 -4.78
N PHE A 58 -6.50 8.28 -4.03
CA PHE A 58 -5.64 9.32 -4.55
C PHE A 58 -4.24 8.73 -4.73
N HIS A 59 -3.63 9.00 -5.89
CA HIS A 59 -2.31 8.55 -6.25
C HIS A 59 -1.50 9.72 -6.79
N PHE A 60 -0.37 10.01 -6.17
CA PHE A 60 0.59 10.99 -6.66
C PHE A 60 1.94 10.31 -6.81
N GLU A 61 2.61 10.58 -7.91
CA GLU A 61 3.92 10.03 -8.20
C GLU A 61 4.87 11.19 -8.49
N SER A 62 5.99 11.24 -7.76
CA SER A 62 7.08 12.18 -8.01
C SER A 62 8.34 11.39 -8.36
N LYS A 63 8.99 11.73 -9.47
CA LYS A 63 10.24 11.11 -9.92
C LYS A 63 11.37 12.13 -9.91
N ALA A 64 12.49 11.76 -9.32
CA ALA A 64 13.75 12.47 -9.45
C ALA A 64 14.76 11.58 -10.19
N PRO A 65 15.42 12.07 -11.25
CA PRO A 65 16.44 11.31 -11.94
C PRO A 65 17.71 11.17 -11.07
N PRO A 66 18.61 10.24 -11.44
CA PRO A 66 19.81 9.95 -10.66
C PRO A 66 20.65 11.19 -10.33
N THR A 67 21.16 11.29 -9.11
CA THR A 67 21.98 12.42 -8.64
C THR A 67 23.19 12.68 -9.53
N ASP A 68 23.82 11.63 -10.07
CA ASP A 68 24.97 11.74 -10.98
C ASP A 68 24.64 12.52 -12.27
N THR A 69 23.37 12.51 -12.69
CA THR A 69 22.90 13.15 -13.92
C THR A 69 22.23 14.50 -13.66
N HIS A 70 21.45 14.62 -12.58
CA HIS A 70 20.60 15.78 -12.32
C HIS A 70 21.13 16.69 -11.19
N GLY A 71 22.13 16.23 -10.44
CA GLY A 71 22.67 16.94 -9.29
C GLY A 71 21.79 16.84 -8.04
N ARG A 72 22.08 17.68 -7.03
CA ARG A 72 21.46 17.63 -5.68
C ARG A 72 20.34 18.64 -5.45
N HIS A 73 20.04 19.45 -6.47
CA HIS A 73 19.11 20.57 -6.37
C HIS A 73 17.84 20.24 -7.14
N HIS A 74 16.76 20.01 -6.39
CA HIS A 74 15.46 19.60 -6.90
C HIS A 74 14.48 20.76 -6.85
N HIS A 75 13.66 20.94 -7.89
CA HIS A 75 12.68 22.03 -7.96
C HIS A 75 11.24 21.54 -7.75
N LEU A 76 10.98 20.28 -8.09
CA LEU A 76 9.71 19.57 -7.98
C LEU A 76 9.77 18.49 -6.89
N PHE A 77 10.84 17.69 -6.88
CA PHE A 77 10.95 16.58 -5.93
C PHE A 77 11.20 17.08 -4.49
N PRO A 78 10.52 16.53 -3.46
CA PRO A 78 10.62 17.03 -2.11
C PRO A 78 12.01 16.81 -1.50
N LYS A 79 12.74 17.90 -1.30
CA LYS A 79 14.10 17.93 -0.74
C LYS A 79 14.24 17.14 0.58
N SER A 80 13.21 17.15 1.44
CA SER A 80 13.23 16.39 2.70
C SER A 80 13.33 14.89 2.47
N ILE A 81 12.64 14.36 1.45
CA ILE A 81 12.70 12.93 1.11
C ILE A 81 14.03 12.59 0.45
N TYR A 82 14.48 13.41 -0.51
CA TYR A 82 15.80 13.26 -1.13
C TYR A 82 16.92 13.17 -0.07
N GLN A 83 16.89 14.08 0.90
CA GLN A 83 17.86 14.09 2.00
C GLN A 83 17.77 12.85 2.89
N LEU A 84 16.58 12.29 3.13
CA LEU A 84 16.41 11.04 3.87
C LEU A 84 17.04 9.86 3.12
N VAL A 85 16.76 9.75 1.81
CA VAL A 85 17.29 8.67 0.95
C VAL A 85 18.81 8.64 1.01
N HIS A 86 19.45 9.78 0.74
CA HIS A 86 20.91 9.87 0.72
C HIS A 86 21.56 9.78 2.09
N LYS A 87 20.94 10.35 3.14
CA LYS A 87 21.52 10.30 4.49
C LYS A 87 21.47 8.89 5.07
N TYR A 88 20.41 8.15 4.77
CA TYR A 88 20.18 6.83 5.37
C TYR A 88 20.35 5.67 4.38
N HIS A 89 20.85 5.90 3.17
CA HIS A 89 21.06 4.87 2.14
C HIS A 89 19.81 3.97 1.97
N ILE A 90 18.65 4.61 1.84
CA ILE A 90 17.37 3.91 1.72
C ILE A 90 17.25 3.40 0.29
N ARG A 91 17.16 2.08 0.11
CA ARG A 91 16.83 1.46 -1.17
C ARG A 91 15.32 1.44 -1.40
N GLU A 92 14.59 1.07 -0.37
CA GLU A 92 13.12 1.04 -0.41
C GLU A 92 12.56 1.34 0.98
N MET A 93 11.46 2.08 1.06
CA MET A 93 10.78 2.34 2.32
C MET A 93 9.30 2.54 2.08
N GLU A 94 8.49 2.03 3.00
CA GLU A 94 7.08 2.34 3.04
C GLU A 94 6.68 2.74 4.45
N LEU A 95 5.96 3.86 4.54
CA LEU A 95 5.35 4.36 5.76
C LEU A 95 3.86 4.51 5.52
N SER A 96 3.03 3.99 6.42
CA SER A 96 1.59 4.22 6.38
C SER A 96 1.03 4.68 7.73
N PHE A 97 0.00 5.54 7.63
CA PHE A 97 -0.84 5.98 8.73
C PHE A 97 -2.28 5.64 8.40
N THR A 98 -2.87 4.70 9.14
CA THR A 98 -4.21 4.21 8.86
C THR A 98 -5.15 4.35 10.04
N GLN A 99 -6.35 4.85 9.79
CA GLN A 99 -7.47 4.78 10.70
C GLN A 99 -8.60 3.94 10.11
N GLY A 100 -9.20 3.11 10.96
CA GLY A 100 -10.23 2.17 10.55
C GLY A 100 -9.65 0.82 10.11
N ARG A 101 -10.54 -0.13 9.84
CA ARG A 101 -10.19 -1.48 9.40
C ARG A 101 -10.77 -1.71 8.02
N TRP A 102 -9.95 -2.18 7.10
CA TRP A 102 -10.42 -2.58 5.78
C TRP A 102 -11.44 -3.72 5.88
N ASN A 103 -12.62 -3.54 5.30
CA ASN A 103 -13.66 -4.56 5.27
C ASN A 103 -13.53 -5.42 4.02
N TYR A 104 -12.68 -6.46 4.09
CA TYR A 104 -12.43 -7.39 2.99
C TYR A 104 -13.67 -8.12 2.47
N GLU A 105 -14.74 -8.25 3.28
CA GLU A 105 -15.98 -8.91 2.87
C GLU A 105 -16.88 -8.02 2.02
N GLN A 106 -16.88 -6.71 2.30
CA GLN A 106 -17.76 -5.75 1.60
C GLN A 106 -17.04 -4.95 0.52
N TRP A 107 -15.75 -4.71 0.68
CA TRP A 107 -14.96 -3.84 -0.21
C TRP A 107 -14.00 -4.63 -1.11
N GLY A 108 -13.95 -5.95 -0.94
CA GLY A 108 -13.05 -6.84 -1.69
C GLY A 108 -11.62 -6.81 -1.18
N GLY A 109 -10.75 -7.59 -1.84
CA GLY A 109 -9.35 -7.72 -1.45
C GLY A 109 -8.41 -8.28 -2.52
N TYR A 110 -8.92 -8.58 -3.71
CA TYR A 110 -8.16 -9.23 -4.77
C TYR A 110 -7.79 -8.30 -5.94
N ASP A 111 -8.29 -7.07 -5.96
CA ASP A 111 -7.90 -6.12 -6.98
C ASP A 111 -6.55 -5.46 -6.64
N PRO A 112 -5.74 -5.09 -7.66
CA PRO A 112 -4.39 -4.55 -7.45
C PRO A 112 -4.35 -3.37 -6.49
N ILE A 113 -5.30 -2.44 -6.61
CA ILE A 113 -5.35 -1.23 -5.79
C ILE A 113 -5.52 -1.58 -4.31
N VAL A 114 -6.48 -2.44 -3.98
CA VAL A 114 -6.72 -2.83 -2.59
C VAL A 114 -5.58 -3.66 -2.03
N SER A 115 -5.07 -4.62 -2.81
CA SER A 115 -4.04 -5.56 -2.35
C SER A 115 -2.75 -4.88 -1.87
N SER A 116 -2.35 -3.76 -2.50
CA SER A 116 -1.14 -3.02 -2.14
C SER A 116 -1.38 -1.86 -1.16
N ASN A 117 -2.61 -1.34 -1.07
CA ASN A 117 -2.91 -0.10 -0.33
C ASN A 117 -3.79 -0.27 0.91
N ALA A 118 -4.40 -1.44 1.13
CA ALA A 118 -5.07 -1.75 2.38
C ALA A 118 -4.04 -2.00 3.49
N LYS A 119 -3.76 -0.97 4.29
CA LYS A 119 -2.78 -0.99 5.38
C LYS A 119 -3.44 -1.23 6.75
N PRO A 120 -2.73 -1.80 7.74
CA PRO A 120 -3.24 -2.03 9.09
C PRO A 120 -3.40 -0.72 9.87
N PRO A 121 -4.31 -0.65 10.86
CA PRO A 121 -4.53 0.54 11.67
C PRO A 121 -3.29 0.93 12.49
N GLY A 122 -3.11 2.23 12.70
CA GLY A 122 -1.95 2.81 13.36
C GLY A 122 -0.85 3.20 12.37
N VAL A 123 0.40 3.06 12.79
CA VAL A 123 1.57 3.25 11.92
C VAL A 123 2.19 1.92 11.55
N GLU A 124 2.52 1.75 10.28
CA GLU A 124 3.36 0.66 9.77
C GLU A 124 4.54 1.26 9.02
N LEU A 125 5.75 0.81 9.33
CA LEU A 125 6.98 1.24 8.68
C LEU A 125 7.83 0.02 8.36
N TRP A 126 8.27 -0.07 7.11
CA TRP A 126 9.37 -0.95 6.76
C TRP A 126 10.35 -0.25 5.83
N ALA A 127 11.61 -0.67 5.90
CA ALA A 127 12.69 -0.11 5.11
C ALA A 127 13.74 -1.16 4.77
N VAL A 128 14.29 -1.03 3.57
CA VAL A 128 15.44 -1.74 3.05
C VAL A 128 16.57 -0.74 2.92
N PHE A 129 17.69 -1.06 3.55
CA PHE A 129 18.89 -0.22 3.50
C PHE A 129 19.95 -0.83 2.58
N ASP A 130 20.67 0.03 1.87
CA ASP A 130 21.86 -0.35 1.11
C ASP A 130 23.14 -0.04 1.91
N VAL A 131 23.29 -0.75 3.04
CA VAL A 131 24.43 -0.63 3.95
C VAL A 131 24.85 -2.02 4.46
N PRO A 132 26.07 -2.19 4.98
CA PRO A 132 26.45 -3.39 5.71
C PRO A 132 25.52 -3.69 6.91
N GLU A 133 25.26 -4.98 7.19
CA GLU A 133 24.26 -5.44 8.17
C GLU A 133 24.50 -4.87 9.59
N ASP A 134 25.77 -4.65 9.97
CA ASP A 134 26.19 -4.08 11.25
C ASP A 134 25.75 -2.63 11.45
N GLN A 135 25.48 -1.89 10.37
CA GLN A 135 25.06 -0.49 10.43
C GLN A 135 23.54 -0.33 10.44
N VAL A 136 22.78 -1.34 10.01
CA VAL A 136 21.33 -1.25 9.77
C VAL A 136 20.56 -0.80 11.02
N GLU A 137 20.95 -1.25 12.22
CA GLU A 137 20.28 -0.86 13.47
C GLU A 137 20.42 0.64 13.76
N SER A 138 21.63 1.19 13.57
CA SER A 138 21.89 2.62 13.76
C SER A 138 21.12 3.48 12.74
N PHE A 139 21.07 3.02 11.48
CA PHE A 139 20.33 3.69 10.42
C PHE A 139 18.82 3.65 10.65
N TRP A 140 18.28 2.50 11.06
CA TRP A 140 16.86 2.35 11.45
C TRP A 140 16.47 3.30 12.59
N LYS A 141 17.29 3.33 13.66
CA LYS A 141 17.11 4.27 14.77
C LYS A 141 17.07 5.72 14.27
N ASN A 142 18.06 6.15 13.50
CA ASN A 142 18.10 7.55 13.04
C ASN A 142 16.97 7.89 12.05
N LEU A 143 16.57 6.93 11.22
CA LEU A 143 15.44 7.08 10.29
C LEU A 143 14.13 7.29 11.05
N THR A 144 13.81 6.43 12.03
CA THR A 144 12.57 6.52 12.82
C THR A 144 12.45 7.86 13.55
N HIS A 145 13.55 8.40 14.09
CA HIS A 145 13.59 9.74 14.68
C HIS A 145 13.36 10.85 13.65
N ALA A 146 13.98 10.75 12.48
CA ALA A 146 13.81 11.75 11.42
C ALA A 146 12.37 11.77 10.87
N LEU A 147 11.76 10.60 10.67
CA LEU A 147 10.38 10.47 10.24
C LEU A 147 9.39 10.97 11.31
N SER A 148 9.68 10.71 12.59
CA SER A 148 8.89 11.25 13.71
C SER A 148 8.84 12.78 13.67
N GLY A 149 9.97 13.44 13.43
CA GLY A 149 10.04 14.90 13.26
C GLY A 149 9.37 15.40 11.98
N LEU A 150 9.47 14.67 10.87
CA LEU A 150 8.89 15.06 9.59
C LEU A 150 7.35 14.99 9.61
N PHE A 151 6.78 13.94 10.19
CA PHE A 151 5.34 13.67 10.20
C PHE A 151 4.64 14.03 11.50
N CYS A 152 5.36 14.55 12.51
CA CYS A 152 4.84 14.89 13.83
C CYS A 152 4.12 13.72 14.52
N ALA A 153 4.69 12.52 14.42
CA ALA A 153 4.11 11.28 14.94
C ALA A 153 5.11 10.50 15.78
N SER A 154 4.65 9.54 16.58
CA SER A 154 5.46 8.82 17.56
C SER A 154 6.29 7.66 16.97
N ILE A 155 6.73 7.80 15.71
CA ILE A 155 7.46 6.77 14.95
C ILE A 155 8.79 6.39 15.64
N ASN A 156 9.38 7.30 16.40
CA ASN A 156 10.60 7.08 17.18
C ASN A 156 10.48 5.91 18.18
N PHE A 157 9.27 5.50 18.59
CA PHE A 157 9.10 4.30 19.43
C PHE A 157 9.53 3.01 18.71
N LEU A 158 9.60 3.00 17.38
CA LEU A 158 10.08 1.86 16.59
C LEU A 158 11.60 1.66 16.68
N GLU A 159 12.36 2.62 17.24
CA GLU A 159 13.77 2.44 17.57
C GLU A 159 13.96 1.23 18.50
N SER A 160 13.04 1.06 19.47
CA SER A 160 13.12 -0.01 20.45
C SER A 160 13.17 -1.38 19.78
N SER A 161 14.12 -2.22 20.18
CA SER A 161 14.25 -3.61 19.71
C SER A 161 13.02 -4.47 20.00
N THR A 162 12.15 -4.03 20.91
CA THR A 162 10.84 -4.67 21.18
C THR A 162 9.74 -4.30 20.19
N ALA A 163 9.95 -3.28 19.35
CA ALA A 163 8.95 -2.67 18.47
C ALA A 163 9.22 -2.90 16.97
N HIS A 164 10.36 -3.50 16.62
CA HIS A 164 10.72 -3.84 15.24
C HIS A 164 11.24 -5.27 15.10
N THR A 165 11.33 -5.74 13.86
CA THR A 165 11.67 -7.12 13.47
C THR A 165 12.40 -7.14 12.13
N SER A 166 13.03 -8.28 11.79
CA SER A 166 13.68 -8.54 10.50
C SER A 166 13.15 -9.84 9.87
N PRO A 167 11.94 -9.83 9.28
CA PRO A 167 11.43 -10.95 8.51
C PRO A 167 12.34 -11.22 7.31
N ARG A 168 12.43 -12.49 6.89
CA ARG A 168 13.31 -12.92 5.78
C ARG A 168 12.55 -13.43 4.57
N TRP A 169 11.29 -13.83 4.75
CA TRP A 169 10.57 -14.63 3.76
C TRP A 169 9.20 -14.08 3.40
N SER A 170 8.57 -13.36 4.34
CA SER A 170 7.19 -12.88 4.18
C SER A 170 7.07 -11.60 3.36
N PHE A 171 8.19 -10.88 3.18
CA PHE A 171 8.32 -9.66 2.39
C PHE A 171 9.25 -9.95 1.20
N PRO A 172 9.27 -9.10 0.14
CA PRO A 172 10.15 -9.28 -1.02
C PRO A 172 11.56 -9.64 -0.55
N LEU A 173 12.17 -10.67 -1.15
CA LEU A 173 13.45 -11.23 -0.72
C LEU A 173 14.54 -10.17 -0.84
N VAL A 174 14.77 -9.41 0.23
CA VAL A 174 15.96 -8.60 0.39
C VAL A 174 16.71 -9.10 1.61
N SER A 175 18.03 -9.12 1.47
CA SER A 175 19.05 -9.49 2.46
C SER A 175 18.82 -8.84 3.83
N GLY A 176 19.56 -9.23 4.86
CA GLY A 176 19.41 -8.85 6.29
C GLY A 176 19.30 -7.35 6.64
N ASN A 177 19.32 -6.48 5.64
CA ASN A 177 19.12 -5.04 5.68
C ASN A 177 17.64 -4.61 5.70
N PHE A 178 16.70 -5.54 5.83
CA PHE A 178 15.28 -5.24 6.00
C PHE A 178 14.93 -5.01 7.47
N ARG A 179 14.11 -3.99 7.74
CA ARG A 179 13.49 -3.74 9.05
C ARG A 179 12.00 -3.47 8.89
N TYR A 180 11.19 -4.06 9.76
CA TYR A 180 9.75 -3.85 9.83
C TYR A 180 9.35 -3.53 11.26
N GLY A 181 8.52 -2.50 11.44
CA GLY A 181 7.95 -2.10 12.72
C GLY A 181 6.52 -1.60 12.55
N SER A 182 5.71 -1.76 13.59
CA SER A 182 4.33 -1.27 13.59
C SER A 182 3.95 -0.72 14.97
N LEU A 183 3.18 0.37 14.98
CA LEU A 183 2.58 0.98 16.17
C LEU A 183 1.06 0.99 16.03
N PRO A 184 0.36 -0.13 16.36
CA PRO A 184 -1.09 -0.24 16.15
C PRO A 184 -1.93 0.70 17.02
N ARG A 185 -1.32 1.30 18.05
CA ARG A 185 -1.97 2.23 18.99
C ARG A 185 -1.70 3.70 18.65
N GLU A 186 -0.88 3.98 17.65
CA GLU A 186 -0.67 5.35 17.20
C GLU A 186 -1.98 5.90 16.64
N SER A 187 -2.48 6.99 17.21
CA SER A 187 -3.65 7.68 16.69
C SER A 187 -3.27 8.44 15.43
N VAL A 188 -4.03 8.25 14.34
CA VAL A 188 -3.85 9.06 13.14
C VAL A 188 -4.61 10.37 13.31
N CYS A 189 -3.85 11.45 13.45
CA CYS A 189 -4.37 12.79 13.71
C CYS A 189 -4.49 13.60 12.40
N THR A 190 -5.39 14.59 12.37
CA THR A 190 -5.58 15.48 11.21
C THR A 190 -4.33 16.28 10.83
N GLU A 191 -3.45 16.43 11.81
CA GLU A 191 -2.18 17.11 11.80
C GLU A 191 -1.17 16.38 10.90
N ASN A 192 -1.22 15.04 10.85
CA ASN A 192 -0.33 14.18 10.06
C ASN A 192 -0.50 14.40 8.54
N LEU A 193 -1.70 14.82 8.11
CA LEU A 193 -1.96 15.13 6.69
C LEU A 193 -1.19 16.37 6.22
N THR A 194 -0.91 17.33 7.12
CA THR A 194 -0.23 18.58 6.75
C THR A 194 1.21 18.36 6.25
N PRO A 195 2.09 17.63 6.96
CA PRO A 195 3.42 17.32 6.44
C PRO A 195 3.37 16.41 5.21
N TRP A 196 2.40 15.50 5.12
CA TRP A 196 2.22 14.67 3.92
C TRP A 196 1.89 15.51 2.68
N LEU A 197 0.95 16.45 2.79
CA LEU A 197 0.59 17.40 1.72
C LEU A 197 1.75 18.35 1.37
N LYS A 198 2.64 18.67 2.32
CA LYS A 198 3.80 19.53 2.05
C LYS A 198 4.82 18.90 1.09
N LEU A 199 4.80 17.57 0.94
CA LEU A 199 5.65 16.87 -0.02
C LEU A 199 5.16 17.03 -1.47
N LEU A 200 3.87 17.33 -1.66
CA LEU A 200 3.30 17.55 -2.99
C LEU A 200 3.65 18.96 -3.51
N PRO A 201 4.01 19.11 -4.79
CA PRO A 201 4.37 20.40 -5.38
C PRO A 201 3.28 21.49 -5.21
N CYS A 202 2.02 21.13 -5.45
CA CYS A 202 0.86 22.02 -5.35
C CYS A 202 0.15 21.98 -3.99
N ARG A 203 0.60 21.14 -3.05
CA ARG A 203 0.00 20.96 -1.71
C ARG A 203 -1.51 20.75 -1.78
N ASP A 204 -2.29 21.46 -0.97
CA ASP A 204 -3.76 21.46 -0.96
C ASP A 204 -4.38 22.67 -1.70
N LYS A 205 -3.62 23.33 -2.60
CA LYS A 205 -4.04 24.58 -3.23
C LYS A 205 -4.65 24.41 -4.62
N SER A 206 -4.11 23.51 -5.41
CA SER A 206 -4.55 23.24 -6.78
C SER A 206 -4.43 21.76 -7.11
N GLY A 207 -5.01 21.34 -8.24
CA GLY A 207 -5.04 19.95 -8.66
C GLY A 207 -5.98 19.09 -7.81
N ILE A 208 -5.76 17.79 -7.88
CA ILE A 208 -6.59 16.76 -7.22
C ILE A 208 -6.43 16.85 -5.69
N ALA A 209 -5.24 17.20 -5.22
CA ALA A 209 -4.96 17.35 -3.80
C ALA A 209 -5.80 18.46 -3.11
N ALA A 210 -6.38 19.40 -3.87
CA ALA A 210 -7.33 20.38 -3.35
C ALA A 210 -8.63 19.76 -2.78
N LEU A 211 -8.96 18.51 -3.18
CA LEU A 211 -10.08 17.74 -2.63
C LEU A 211 -9.79 17.17 -1.23
N MET A 212 -8.54 17.21 -0.75
CA MET A 212 -8.14 16.61 0.52
C MET A 212 -8.52 17.48 1.74
N ASP A 213 -9.81 17.78 1.87
CA ASP A 213 -10.34 18.53 3.00
C ASP A 213 -10.39 17.67 4.27
N ARG A 214 -9.69 18.12 5.32
CA ARG A 214 -9.53 17.39 6.59
C ARG A 214 -10.88 16.96 7.19
N PRO A 215 -11.87 17.84 7.42
CA PRO A 215 -13.17 17.42 7.94
C PRO A 215 -13.85 16.30 7.15
N SER A 216 -13.74 16.30 5.82
CA SER A 216 -14.40 15.31 4.97
C SER A 216 -13.69 13.95 5.00
N LEU A 217 -12.35 13.95 4.95
CA LEU A 217 -11.55 12.72 4.95
C LEU A 217 -11.65 11.94 6.26
N TYR A 218 -11.61 12.64 7.41
CA TYR A 218 -11.60 12.01 8.73
C TYR A 218 -13.00 11.61 9.23
N ARG A 219 -14.05 11.88 8.45
CA ARG A 219 -15.39 11.29 8.65
C ARG A 219 -15.56 9.93 7.95
N GLY A 220 -14.58 9.51 7.16
CA GLY A 220 -14.61 8.24 6.45
C GLY A 220 -14.61 7.01 7.37
N PHE A 221 -15.08 5.89 6.83
CA PHE A 221 -15.06 4.59 7.52
C PHE A 221 -13.67 3.94 7.50
N TYR A 222 -12.83 4.38 6.58
CA TYR A 222 -11.44 3.99 6.45
C TYR A 222 -10.67 5.15 5.82
N HIS A 223 -9.47 5.44 6.35
CA HIS A 223 -8.52 6.29 5.65
C HIS A 223 -7.10 5.77 5.89
N SER A 224 -6.29 5.74 4.83
CA SER A 224 -4.88 5.32 4.88
C SER A 224 -4.04 6.27 4.05
N GLN A 225 -3.10 6.96 4.70
CA GLN A 225 -2.04 7.73 4.06
C GLN A 225 -0.82 6.83 3.95
N ARG A 226 -0.32 6.61 2.73
CA ARG A 226 0.85 5.79 2.45
C ARG A 226 1.88 6.62 1.70
N LEU A 227 3.13 6.41 2.06
CA LEU A 227 4.32 6.94 1.41
C LEU A 227 5.17 5.73 1.04
N HIS A 228 5.43 5.50 -0.25
CA HIS A 228 6.30 4.44 -0.72
C HIS A 228 7.40 5.05 -1.57
N LEU A 229 8.62 4.64 -1.30
CA LEU A 229 9.84 5.20 -1.84
C LEU A 229 10.68 4.06 -2.37
N VAL A 230 11.12 4.17 -3.62
CA VAL A 230 12.09 3.27 -4.24
C VAL A 230 13.26 4.11 -4.77
N SER A 231 14.48 3.64 -4.55
CA SER A 231 15.70 4.28 -5.03
C SER A 231 16.68 3.27 -5.57
N ASP A 232 17.23 3.56 -6.75
CA ASP A 232 18.33 2.83 -7.37
C ASP A 232 19.66 3.61 -7.38
N GLU A 233 19.74 4.69 -6.59
CA GLU A 233 20.91 5.58 -6.50
C GLU A 233 22.20 4.89 -6.04
N PHE A 234 22.08 3.72 -5.40
CA PHE A 234 23.20 3.03 -4.74
C PHE A 234 23.58 1.67 -5.36
N ASP A 235 22.89 1.20 -6.41
CA ASP A 235 23.20 -0.10 -7.02
C ASP A 235 24.59 -0.09 -7.71
N LEU A 236 25.58 -0.70 -7.05
CA LEU A 236 26.99 -0.78 -7.48
C LEU A 236 27.31 -1.95 -8.43
N GLY A 237 26.32 -2.78 -8.80
CA GLY A 237 26.51 -3.98 -9.64
C GLY A 237 26.17 -3.72 -11.10
N GLU A 238 27.18 -3.83 -11.99
CA GLU A 238 27.10 -3.67 -13.45
C GLU A 238 26.14 -2.57 -13.93
N ARG A 239 26.72 -1.40 -14.21
CA ARG A 239 26.15 -0.35 -15.07
C ARG A 239 25.80 -0.93 -16.45
N SER A 240 24.75 -1.74 -16.52
CA SER A 240 24.05 -1.99 -17.75
C SER A 240 23.33 -0.70 -18.11
N LEU A 241 23.41 -0.30 -19.37
CA LEU A 241 22.75 0.88 -19.93
C LEU A 241 21.20 0.83 -19.87
N ALA A 242 20.63 0.03 -18.97
CA ALA A 242 19.22 0.01 -18.64
C ALA A 242 18.95 1.10 -17.60
N SER A 243 18.56 2.28 -18.10
CA SER A 243 17.93 3.41 -17.41
C SER A 243 17.72 3.25 -15.90
N SER A 244 18.71 3.66 -15.09
CA SER A 244 18.50 3.95 -13.67
C SER A 244 17.40 5.01 -13.55
N SER A 245 16.32 4.65 -12.87
CA SER A 245 15.11 5.43 -12.68
C SER A 245 15.23 6.53 -11.63
N GLY A 246 16.32 6.53 -10.84
CA GLY A 246 16.61 7.49 -9.79
C GLY A 246 15.80 7.21 -8.53
N ILE A 247 15.05 8.21 -8.07
CA ILE A 247 14.20 8.12 -6.88
C ILE A 247 12.74 8.28 -7.30
N VAL A 248 11.92 7.29 -6.96
CA VAL A 248 10.47 7.33 -7.17
C VAL A 248 9.77 7.41 -5.82
N LEU A 249 8.96 8.45 -5.64
CA LEU A 249 8.13 8.67 -4.47
C LEU A 249 6.64 8.54 -4.86
N GLU A 250 6.02 7.48 -4.39
CA GLU A 250 4.58 7.27 -4.46
C GLU A 250 3.91 7.75 -3.17
N GLN A 251 2.94 8.65 -3.31
CA GLN A 251 2.12 9.11 -2.21
C GLN A 251 0.67 8.73 -2.50
N THR A 252 0.09 7.88 -1.66
CA THR A 252 -1.32 7.48 -1.82
C THR A 252 -2.16 7.82 -0.60
N LEU A 253 -3.41 8.23 -0.86
CA LEU A 253 -4.44 8.39 0.16
C LEU A 253 -5.65 7.57 -0.25
N THR A 254 -5.95 6.52 0.51
CA THR A 254 -7.11 5.66 0.27
C THR A 254 -8.18 5.96 1.32
N THR A 255 -9.39 6.34 0.89
CA THR A 255 -10.51 6.59 1.80
C THR A 255 -11.78 5.87 1.38
N VAL A 256 -12.60 5.52 2.37
CA VAL A 256 -13.95 5.00 2.14
C VAL A 256 -14.94 5.96 2.76
N LEU A 257 -15.66 6.68 1.90
CA LEU A 257 -16.57 7.75 2.29
C LEU A 257 -18.01 7.34 2.02
N GLN A 258 -18.92 7.76 2.88
CA GLN A 258 -20.35 7.66 2.60
C GLN A 258 -20.85 9.01 2.06
N PRO A 259 -21.51 9.05 0.89
CA PRO A 259 -22.08 10.29 0.38
C PRO A 259 -23.12 10.87 1.35
N ASN A 260 -23.05 12.19 1.58
CA ASN A 260 -24.04 12.91 2.38
C ASN A 260 -25.33 13.10 1.57
N THR A 261 -26.15 12.05 1.45
CA THR A 261 -27.51 12.20 0.90
C THR A 261 -28.47 12.59 2.02
N PHE A 262 -28.72 13.89 2.19
CA PHE A 262 -29.80 14.40 3.03
C PHE A 262 -31.20 14.04 2.49
N GLU A 263 -31.31 13.46 1.29
CA GLU A 263 -32.52 12.84 0.75
C GLU A 263 -32.74 11.42 1.31
N ALA A 264 -32.65 11.29 2.64
CA ALA A 264 -32.96 10.07 3.38
C ALA A 264 -34.47 9.82 3.54
N GLY A 265 -35.29 10.42 2.66
CA GLY A 265 -36.72 10.18 2.56
C GLY A 265 -37.10 9.92 1.10
N MET A 266 -37.67 8.75 0.83
CA MET A 266 -38.59 8.50 -0.30
C MET A 266 -38.06 8.08 -1.70
N ASN A 267 -36.88 7.45 -1.84
CA ASN A 267 -36.56 6.74 -3.10
C ASN A 267 -36.44 5.23 -2.90
N ALA A 268 -37.46 4.62 -2.27
CA ALA A 268 -37.71 3.19 -2.36
C ALA A 268 -38.50 2.94 -3.65
N PHE A 269 -37.81 2.61 -4.74
CA PHE A 269 -38.46 2.01 -5.90
C PHE A 269 -38.85 0.58 -5.50
N ASP A 270 -40.14 0.33 -5.30
CA ASP A 270 -40.68 -1.03 -5.11
C ASP A 270 -40.01 -1.81 -3.95
N GLY A 271 -39.75 -1.14 -2.82
CA GLY A 271 -39.11 -1.73 -1.62
C GLY A 271 -37.59 -1.94 -1.72
N LEU A 272 -36.96 -1.60 -2.84
CA LEU A 272 -35.50 -1.66 -3.02
C LEU A 272 -34.84 -0.30 -2.75
N ILE A 273 -33.78 -0.32 -1.95
CA ILE A 273 -33.00 0.86 -1.58
C ILE A 273 -32.03 1.21 -2.72
N LEU A 274 -32.13 2.44 -3.22
CA LEU A 274 -31.22 2.99 -4.22
C LEU A 274 -29.82 3.25 -3.64
N GLN A 275 -28.79 3.04 -4.47
CA GLN A 275 -27.43 3.46 -4.16
C GLN A 275 -27.36 5.00 -4.08
N PRO A 276 -26.63 5.58 -3.12
CA PRO A 276 -26.54 7.02 -2.98
C PRO A 276 -25.79 7.62 -4.17
N SER A 277 -26.40 8.62 -4.80
CA SER A 277 -25.72 9.43 -5.81
C SER A 277 -24.71 10.35 -5.14
N TRP A 278 -23.63 10.67 -5.85
CA TRP A 278 -22.53 11.45 -5.28
C TRP A 278 -21.92 12.37 -6.33
N SER A 279 -21.31 13.45 -5.86
CA SER A 279 -20.38 14.30 -6.58
C SER A 279 -19.09 14.48 -5.77
N LEU A 280 -18.02 14.94 -6.41
CA LEU A 280 -16.78 15.30 -5.72
C LEU A 280 -17.07 16.31 -4.59
N SER A 281 -17.88 17.32 -4.88
CA SER A 281 -18.32 18.29 -3.87
C SER A 281 -19.10 17.67 -2.71
N SER A 282 -19.94 16.66 -2.95
CA SER A 282 -20.68 15.97 -1.88
C SER A 282 -19.82 15.05 -1.01
N LEU A 283 -18.76 14.47 -1.60
CA LEU A 283 -17.86 13.53 -0.93
C LEU A 283 -16.79 14.27 -0.12
N PHE A 284 -16.20 15.30 -0.72
CA PHE A 284 -15.02 15.98 -0.19
C PHE A 284 -15.30 17.39 0.32
N GLY A 285 -16.51 17.91 0.13
CA GLY A 285 -16.87 19.29 0.49
C GLY A 285 -16.25 20.35 -0.44
N ARG A 286 -15.54 19.94 -1.49
CA ARG A 286 -14.79 20.82 -2.40
C ARG A 286 -14.88 20.36 -3.85
N LYS A 287 -14.60 21.29 -4.77
CA LYS A 287 -14.46 21.07 -6.21
C LYS A 287 -13.01 21.30 -6.61
N VAL A 288 -12.60 20.82 -7.79
CA VAL A 288 -11.28 21.13 -8.34
C VAL A 288 -11.41 22.36 -9.24
N TYR A 289 -10.76 23.46 -8.85
CA TYR A 289 -10.86 24.72 -9.60
C TYR A 289 -9.86 24.82 -10.75
N GLU A 290 -8.68 24.21 -10.61
CA GLU A 290 -7.63 24.28 -11.62
C GLU A 290 -6.69 23.06 -11.50
N LYS A 291 -6.03 22.71 -12.61
CA LYS A 291 -4.94 21.73 -12.67
C LYS A 291 -3.75 22.21 -11.83
N CYS A 292 -3.03 21.28 -11.21
CA CYS A 292 -1.70 21.59 -10.68
C CYS A 292 -0.76 21.94 -11.83
N SER A 293 -0.26 23.18 -11.87
CA SER A 293 0.60 23.69 -12.97
C SER A 293 1.91 22.91 -13.10
N LEU A 294 2.37 22.30 -12.02
CA LEU A 294 3.59 21.49 -11.95
C LEU A 294 3.34 20.01 -12.29
N SER A 295 2.09 19.60 -12.53
CA SER A 295 1.74 18.23 -12.90
C SER A 295 1.78 18.00 -14.40
N GLN A 296 2.42 16.91 -14.81
CA GLN A 296 2.40 16.41 -16.18
C GLN A 296 0.99 15.96 -16.57
N SER A 297 0.29 15.25 -15.68
CA SER A 297 -1.07 14.76 -15.90
C SER A 297 -1.93 14.84 -14.65
N SER A 298 -3.19 15.24 -14.82
CA SER A 298 -4.19 15.33 -13.76
C SER A 298 -5.48 14.62 -14.18
N SER A 299 -5.59 13.33 -13.84
CA SER A 299 -6.68 12.47 -14.32
C SER A 299 -7.55 11.96 -13.17
N VAL A 300 -8.87 11.93 -13.40
CA VAL A 300 -9.84 11.31 -12.50
C VAL A 300 -10.42 10.08 -13.19
N TYR A 301 -10.52 8.99 -12.45
CA TYR A 301 -10.98 7.71 -12.94
C TYR A 301 -12.21 7.27 -12.17
N VAL A 302 -13.21 6.72 -12.87
CA VAL A 302 -14.33 6.01 -12.24
C VAL A 302 -14.25 4.54 -12.65
N HIS A 303 -14.11 3.66 -11.67
CA HIS A 303 -13.99 2.22 -11.90
C HIS A 303 -15.26 1.49 -11.50
N LEU A 304 -15.82 0.72 -12.45
CA LEU A 304 -16.91 -0.21 -12.23
C LEU A 304 -16.37 -1.64 -12.27
N GLU A 305 -16.47 -2.34 -11.14
CA GLU A 305 -15.95 -3.70 -10.99
C GLU A 305 -16.81 -4.75 -11.73
N GLN A 306 -16.25 -5.94 -11.93
CA GLN A 306 -16.87 -7.02 -12.70
C GLN A 306 -18.25 -7.46 -12.23
N ASN A 307 -18.40 -7.64 -10.94
CA ASN A 307 -19.67 -8.06 -10.37
C ASN A 307 -20.74 -6.96 -10.50
N LEU A 308 -20.35 -5.69 -10.65
CA LEU A 308 -21.27 -4.60 -10.94
C LEU A 308 -21.60 -4.55 -12.43
N VAL A 309 -20.59 -4.59 -13.31
CA VAL A 309 -20.76 -4.56 -14.77
C VAL A 309 -21.67 -5.71 -15.24
N SER A 310 -21.44 -6.93 -14.75
CA SER A 310 -22.28 -8.10 -15.08
C SER A 310 -23.75 -7.95 -14.65
N LYS A 311 -24.05 -7.18 -13.61
CA LYS A 311 -25.44 -6.87 -13.21
C LYS A 311 -26.06 -5.80 -14.09
N LEU A 312 -25.25 -4.87 -14.59
CA LEU A 312 -25.71 -3.81 -15.49
C LEU A 312 -26.04 -4.36 -16.89
N LYS A 313 -25.29 -5.34 -17.41
CA LYS A 313 -25.53 -5.97 -18.72
C LYS A 313 -26.88 -6.69 -18.86
N LYS A 314 -27.54 -7.06 -17.75
CA LYS A 314 -28.84 -7.76 -17.80
C LYS A 314 -30.02 -6.86 -18.17
N GLY A 315 -29.84 -5.54 -18.21
CA GLY A 315 -30.77 -4.64 -18.90
C GLY A 315 -30.20 -4.30 -20.28
N ASP A 316 -31.04 -4.05 -21.28
CA ASP A 316 -30.66 -3.60 -22.63
C ASP A 316 -29.83 -2.29 -22.61
N ILE A 317 -28.53 -2.38 -22.31
CA ILE A 317 -27.63 -1.24 -22.14
C ILE A 317 -26.54 -1.30 -23.20
N SER A 318 -26.42 -0.22 -23.99
CA SER A 318 -25.25 0.03 -24.82
C SER A 318 -24.00 0.21 -23.92
N GLU A 319 -23.12 -0.78 -23.95
CA GLU A 319 -21.93 -0.89 -23.12
C GLU A 319 -20.98 0.31 -23.32
N GLY A 320 -20.51 0.91 -22.23
CA GLY A 320 -19.53 2.01 -22.26
C GLY A 320 -20.11 3.41 -22.40
N SER A 321 -21.44 3.57 -22.51
CA SER A 321 -22.05 4.90 -22.41
C SER A 321 -22.03 5.38 -20.95
N TRP A 322 -21.44 6.56 -20.73
CA TRP A 322 -21.45 7.29 -19.45
C TRP A 322 -22.86 7.76 -19.03
N LYS A 323 -23.84 7.62 -19.94
CA LYS A 323 -25.28 7.72 -19.71
C LYS A 323 -25.94 6.42 -20.08
N ASN A 324 -26.46 5.70 -19.10
CA ASN A 324 -27.25 4.51 -19.35
C ASN A 324 -28.53 4.53 -18.51
N PRO A 325 -29.40 3.52 -18.65
CA PRO A 325 -30.64 3.41 -17.86
C PRO A 325 -30.42 3.28 -16.36
N ALA A 326 -29.29 2.68 -15.92
CA ALA A 326 -29.02 2.38 -14.52
C ALA A 326 -28.30 3.52 -13.77
N PHE A 327 -27.45 4.28 -14.47
CA PHE A 327 -26.70 5.40 -13.93
C PHE A 327 -26.41 6.45 -15.01
N GLU A 328 -26.03 7.64 -14.57
CA GLU A 328 -25.42 8.65 -15.44
C GLU A 328 -24.31 9.41 -14.72
N MET A 329 -23.32 9.84 -15.48
CA MET A 329 -22.29 10.76 -14.99
C MET A 329 -22.62 12.20 -15.39
N SER A 330 -22.18 13.18 -14.61
CA SER A 330 -22.44 14.61 -14.92
C SER A 330 -21.62 15.13 -16.10
N LEU A 331 -20.49 14.48 -16.40
CA LEU A 331 -19.53 14.86 -17.43
C LEU A 331 -19.27 13.67 -18.38
N PRO A 332 -18.97 13.92 -19.67
CA PRO A 332 -18.51 12.88 -20.57
C PRO A 332 -17.04 12.51 -20.27
N PRO A 333 -16.68 11.21 -20.31
CA PRO A 333 -15.30 10.76 -20.17
C PRO A 333 -14.48 11.08 -21.42
N VAL A 334 -13.18 11.30 -21.24
CA VAL A 334 -12.21 11.45 -22.34
C VAL A 334 -11.94 10.10 -22.98
N ARG A 335 -11.79 9.05 -22.16
CA ARG A 335 -11.57 7.67 -22.60
C ARG A 335 -12.38 6.70 -21.75
N VAL A 336 -12.78 5.60 -22.37
CA VAL A 336 -13.40 4.46 -21.70
C VAL A 336 -12.52 3.25 -21.97
N ILE A 337 -11.92 2.72 -20.91
CA ILE A 337 -11.03 1.57 -20.95
C ILE A 337 -11.83 0.37 -20.44
N LYS A 338 -11.86 -0.70 -21.23
CA LYS A 338 -12.56 -1.94 -20.91
C LYS A 338 -11.53 -3.03 -20.72
N GLU A 339 -11.56 -3.69 -19.58
CA GLU A 339 -10.65 -4.80 -19.29
C GLU A 339 -11.16 -6.07 -19.96
N GLN A 340 -10.36 -6.63 -20.86
CA GLN A 340 -10.65 -7.87 -21.58
C GLN A 340 -9.52 -8.87 -21.33
N TYR A 341 -9.86 -10.07 -20.85
CA TYR A 341 -8.91 -11.15 -20.64
C TYR A 341 -9.45 -12.44 -21.26
N GLY A 342 -8.74 -12.98 -22.26
CA GLY A 342 -9.09 -14.23 -22.93
C GLY A 342 -10.06 -14.09 -24.11
N SER A 343 -10.37 -15.23 -24.73
CA SER A 343 -11.17 -15.38 -25.96
C SER A 343 -12.69 -15.32 -25.77
N VAL A 344 -13.18 -14.98 -24.57
CA VAL A 344 -14.60 -14.82 -24.28
C VAL A 344 -14.88 -13.33 -24.08
N GLU A 345 -15.84 -12.79 -24.84
CA GLU A 345 -16.26 -11.38 -24.89
C GLU A 345 -16.97 -10.89 -23.61
N GLU A 346 -16.53 -11.31 -22.43
CA GLU A 346 -17.06 -10.80 -21.17
C GLU A 346 -16.16 -9.67 -20.66
N GLU A 347 -16.55 -8.42 -20.94
CA GLU A 347 -15.95 -7.24 -20.32
C GLU A 347 -15.92 -7.42 -18.79
N LYS A 348 -14.71 -7.59 -18.22
CA LYS A 348 -14.56 -7.85 -16.78
C LYS A 348 -14.70 -6.55 -16.00
N SER A 349 -14.07 -5.45 -16.38
CA SER A 349 -14.25 -4.17 -15.66
C SER A 349 -14.27 -2.99 -16.62
N ILE A 350 -14.85 -1.86 -16.19
CA ILE A 350 -14.90 -0.63 -16.99
C ILE A 350 -14.29 0.52 -16.19
N LEU A 351 -13.34 1.22 -16.82
CA LEU A 351 -12.67 2.40 -16.27
C LEU A 351 -12.96 3.62 -17.15
N PHE A 352 -13.55 4.65 -16.57
CA PHE A 352 -13.83 5.92 -17.24
C PHE A 352 -12.77 6.95 -16.84
N GLU A 353 -12.06 7.52 -17.80
CA GLU A 353 -11.03 8.54 -17.60
C GLU A 353 -11.57 9.94 -17.87
N PHE A 354 -11.28 10.88 -16.98
CA PHE A 354 -11.61 12.29 -17.06
C PHE A 354 -10.33 13.13 -16.88
N SER A 355 -10.15 14.16 -17.70
CA SER A 355 -9.00 15.08 -17.58
C SER A 355 -9.44 16.41 -16.95
N ILE A 356 -8.59 16.95 -16.07
CA ILE A 356 -8.80 18.24 -15.39
C ILE A 356 -8.20 19.41 -16.20
N GLU A 357 -7.47 19.15 -17.29
CA GLU A 357 -6.67 20.16 -18.01
C GLU A 357 -7.43 21.40 -18.47
N ASN A 358 -8.71 21.24 -18.84
CA ASN A 358 -9.52 22.31 -19.42
C ASN A 358 -10.39 23.08 -18.39
N TYR A 359 -10.25 22.79 -17.09
CA TYR A 359 -11.09 23.38 -16.04
C TYR A 359 -10.38 24.54 -15.33
N THR A 360 -11.13 25.60 -15.04
CA THR A 360 -10.64 26.86 -14.47
C THR A 360 -11.54 27.35 -13.34
N GLN A 361 -11.12 28.39 -12.62
CA GLN A 361 -11.88 28.91 -11.48
C GLN A 361 -13.33 29.30 -11.81
N SER A 362 -13.60 29.77 -13.04
CA SER A 362 -14.96 30.13 -13.49
C SER A 362 -15.81 28.91 -13.85
N LYS A 363 -15.19 27.78 -14.18
CA LYS A 363 -15.84 26.51 -14.49
C LYS A 363 -15.09 25.37 -13.76
N PRO A 364 -15.34 25.19 -12.46
CA PRO A 364 -14.66 24.16 -11.68
C PRO A 364 -15.09 22.75 -12.12
N PHE A 365 -14.17 21.80 -12.00
CA PHE A 365 -14.41 20.38 -12.20
C PHE A 365 -15.12 19.78 -10.99
N ASP A 366 -16.31 19.23 -11.22
CA ASP A 366 -17.12 18.54 -10.22
C ASP A 366 -17.80 17.33 -10.88
N LEU A 367 -17.12 16.19 -10.82
CA LEU A 367 -17.63 14.93 -11.35
C LEU A 367 -18.73 14.40 -10.43
N GLY A 368 -19.88 14.11 -11.01
CA GLY A 368 -21.03 13.51 -10.35
C GLY A 368 -21.40 12.16 -10.96
N PHE A 369 -21.84 11.24 -10.12
CA PHE A 369 -22.37 9.93 -10.48
C PHE A 369 -23.76 9.79 -9.88
N ARG A 370 -24.77 9.65 -10.74
CA ARG A 370 -26.17 9.55 -10.34
C ARG A 370 -26.72 8.16 -10.65
N TRP A 371 -27.21 7.47 -9.62
CA TRP A 371 -27.92 6.21 -9.78
C TRP A 371 -29.38 6.46 -10.16
N LYS A 372 -29.89 5.71 -11.14
CA LYS A 372 -31.28 5.77 -11.62
C LYS A 372 -32.09 4.53 -11.23
N LEU A 373 -31.42 3.37 -11.10
CA LEU A 373 -32.04 2.10 -10.75
C LEU A 373 -31.32 1.47 -9.55
N PRO A 374 -32.05 0.73 -8.68
CA PRO A 374 -31.44 -0.02 -7.59
C PRO A 374 -30.60 -1.18 -8.13
N VAL A 375 -29.31 -1.18 -7.81
CA VAL A 375 -28.38 -2.26 -8.20
C VAL A 375 -27.71 -2.82 -6.94
N ARG A 376 -27.68 -4.16 -6.85
CA ARG A 376 -26.97 -4.90 -5.80
C ARG A 376 -25.94 -5.82 -6.42
N TRP A 377 -24.73 -5.76 -5.90
CA TRP A 377 -23.62 -6.61 -6.30
C TRP A 377 -22.76 -6.92 -5.08
N SER A 378 -21.72 -7.74 -5.27
CA SER A 378 -20.73 -8.08 -4.24
C SER A 378 -19.34 -7.81 -4.81
N SER A 379 -18.44 -7.25 -4.01
CA SER A 379 -17.08 -6.99 -4.49
C SER A 379 -16.27 -8.29 -4.64
N GLN A 380 -15.23 -8.24 -5.46
CA GLN A 380 -14.36 -9.38 -5.68
C GLN A 380 -13.52 -9.69 -4.43
N LEU A 381 -13.72 -10.88 -3.88
CA LEU A 381 -13.04 -11.34 -2.66
C LEU A 381 -11.68 -11.97 -2.99
N ALA A 382 -10.75 -11.88 -2.05
CA ALA A 382 -9.51 -12.66 -2.10
C ALA A 382 -9.80 -14.17 -1.99
N PRO A 383 -8.99 -15.05 -2.60
CA PRO A 383 -9.23 -16.51 -2.61
C PRO A 383 -9.45 -17.12 -1.21
N LEU A 384 -8.75 -16.57 -0.21
CA LEU A 384 -8.85 -16.98 1.18
C LEU A 384 -9.24 -15.78 2.05
N HIS A 385 -10.27 -15.96 2.86
CA HIS A 385 -10.60 -15.06 3.95
C HIS A 385 -9.81 -15.48 5.20
N ALA A 386 -8.95 -14.59 5.68
CA ALA A 386 -8.13 -14.81 6.87
C ALA A 386 -8.75 -14.13 8.10
N SER A 387 -8.85 -14.89 9.19
CA SER A 387 -9.29 -14.38 10.50
C SER A 387 -8.36 -14.88 11.60
N ARG A 388 -8.05 -13.99 12.56
CA ARG A 388 -7.22 -14.30 13.72
C ARG A 388 -8.03 -14.03 14.98
N PHE A 389 -8.05 -15.00 15.89
CA PHE A 389 -8.74 -14.88 17.17
C PHE A 389 -7.96 -15.58 18.28
N LEU A 390 -8.25 -15.18 19.52
CA LEU A 390 -7.69 -15.79 20.71
C LEU A 390 -8.70 -16.81 21.26
N MET A 391 -8.21 -17.96 21.69
CA MET A 391 -8.96 -19.04 22.32
C MET A 391 -8.48 -19.26 23.74
N GLY A 392 -9.34 -19.86 24.57
CA GLY A 392 -9.06 -20.14 25.98
C GLY A 392 -9.57 -19.07 26.93
N SER A 393 -9.63 -19.41 28.21
CA SER A 393 -10.08 -18.53 29.29
C SER A 393 -8.92 -18.26 30.24
N GLY A 394 -8.48 -17.00 30.32
CA GLY A 394 -7.47 -16.56 31.28
C GLY A 394 -6.15 -16.12 30.66
N ASN A 395 -5.21 -15.78 31.53
CA ASN A 395 -3.88 -15.29 31.16
C ASN A 395 -2.83 -16.41 31.00
N VAL A 396 -3.23 -17.65 31.32
CA VAL A 396 -2.43 -18.88 31.26
C VAL A 396 -3.22 -19.92 30.45
N GLY A 397 -2.57 -20.60 29.50
CA GLY A 397 -3.19 -21.61 28.64
C GLY A 397 -4.04 -21.02 27.50
N GLY A 398 -3.71 -19.82 27.03
CA GLY A 398 -4.36 -19.23 25.87
C GLY A 398 -3.89 -19.91 24.58
N ALA A 399 -4.65 -19.75 23.49
CA ALA A 399 -4.20 -20.14 22.17
C ALA A 399 -4.51 -19.06 21.12
N ILE A 400 -3.60 -18.88 20.16
CA ILE A 400 -3.81 -18.08 18.96
C ILE A 400 -4.32 -19.03 17.88
N ALA A 401 -5.45 -18.69 17.27
CA ALA A 401 -5.99 -19.39 16.12
C ALA A 401 -6.01 -18.47 14.90
N ILE A 402 -5.47 -18.97 13.80
CA ILE A 402 -5.51 -18.33 12.48
C ILE A 402 -6.34 -19.24 11.58
N SER A 403 -7.51 -18.76 11.15
CA SER A 403 -8.41 -19.48 10.26
C SER A 403 -8.42 -18.84 8.88
N LEU A 404 -8.09 -19.65 7.88
CA LEU A 404 -8.17 -19.37 6.46
C LEU A 404 -9.38 -20.13 5.92
N LYS A 405 -10.34 -19.42 5.31
CA LYS A 405 -11.53 -20.01 4.70
C LYS A 405 -11.58 -19.66 3.23
N THR A 406 -11.88 -20.63 2.37
CA THR A 406 -12.07 -20.35 0.95
C THR A 406 -13.26 -19.43 0.73
N THR A 407 -13.09 -18.42 -0.12
CA THR A 407 -14.20 -17.66 -0.67
C THR A 407 -14.55 -18.35 -1.99
N LYS A 408 -15.77 -18.90 -2.11
CA LYS A 408 -16.19 -19.77 -3.25
C LYS A 408 -16.25 -19.06 -4.63
N ILE A 409 -15.54 -17.94 -4.81
CA ILE A 409 -15.64 -17.02 -5.95
C ILE A 409 -14.27 -16.86 -6.61
N SER A 410 -13.61 -17.98 -6.90
CA SER A 410 -12.56 -18.00 -7.91
C SER A 410 -12.84 -19.18 -8.84
N ASP A 411 -13.49 -18.88 -9.96
CA ASP A 411 -13.47 -19.77 -11.11
C ASP A 411 -12.01 -20.01 -11.46
N ASN A 412 -11.51 -21.23 -11.23
CA ASN A 412 -10.35 -21.95 -11.78
C ASN A 412 -9.04 -21.26 -12.24
N GLU A 413 -8.88 -19.93 -12.15
CA GLU A 413 -7.78 -19.17 -12.79
C GLU A 413 -6.64 -18.84 -11.81
N GLN A 414 -6.74 -19.23 -10.54
CA GLN A 414 -5.91 -18.67 -9.46
C GLN A 414 -5.05 -19.70 -8.71
N CYS A 415 -4.95 -20.92 -9.25
CA CYS A 415 -3.95 -21.87 -8.81
C CYS A 415 -2.60 -21.57 -9.47
N ALA A 416 -1.51 -21.55 -8.71
CA ALA A 416 -0.20 -21.76 -9.31
C ALA A 416 -0.18 -23.19 -9.88
N THR A 417 -0.17 -23.32 -11.21
CA THR A 417 0.11 -24.58 -11.88
C THR A 417 1.59 -24.91 -11.67
N ALA A 418 1.89 -25.86 -10.77
CA ALA A 418 3.22 -26.47 -10.77
C ALA A 418 3.26 -27.68 -11.69
N VAL A 419 4.51 -27.97 -12.05
CA VAL A 419 5.11 -29.00 -12.91
C VAL A 419 4.48 -30.41 -12.82
N ASP A 420 3.70 -30.74 -11.78
CA ASP A 420 3.04 -32.05 -11.58
C ASP A 420 1.52 -32.07 -11.85
N GLY A 421 0.93 -30.99 -12.38
CA GLY A 421 -0.50 -30.94 -12.71
C GLY A 421 -1.48 -30.84 -11.52
N LYS A 422 -0.97 -30.66 -10.30
CA LYS A 422 -1.79 -30.44 -9.08
C LYS A 422 -1.83 -28.95 -8.72
N CYS A 423 -3.05 -28.38 -8.66
CA CYS A 423 -3.36 -27.02 -8.17
C CYS A 423 -2.96 -26.85 -6.69
N PHE A 424 -2.19 -25.81 -6.36
CA PHE A 424 -1.96 -25.41 -4.97
C PHE A 424 -1.91 -23.88 -4.80
N LEU A 425 -2.28 -23.45 -3.60
CA LEU A 425 -2.17 -22.08 -3.10
C LEU A 425 -0.98 -22.04 -2.12
N ARG A 426 -0.02 -21.15 -2.38
CA ARG A 426 1.03 -20.84 -1.42
C ARG A 426 0.57 -19.71 -0.51
N VAL A 427 0.54 -19.95 0.80
CA VAL A 427 0.14 -18.96 1.81
C VAL A 427 1.33 -18.67 2.71
N SER A 428 1.77 -17.41 2.73
CA SER A 428 2.78 -16.93 3.66
C SER A 428 2.12 -16.25 4.86
N ILE A 429 2.40 -16.74 6.06
CA ILE A 429 1.86 -16.21 7.31
C ILE A 429 3.02 -15.57 8.08
N PHE A 430 2.91 -14.26 8.30
CA PHE A 430 3.80 -13.50 9.17
C PHE A 430 3.06 -13.10 10.44
N GLN A 431 3.60 -13.48 11.60
CA GLN A 431 3.04 -13.14 12.89
C GLN A 431 4.13 -12.54 13.78
N VAL A 432 3.88 -11.33 14.25
CA VAL A 432 4.64 -10.70 15.34
C VAL A 432 3.82 -10.80 16.63
N VAL A 433 4.49 -11.12 17.72
CA VAL A 433 3.89 -11.27 19.04
C VAL A 433 4.71 -10.44 20.05
N PRO A 434 4.08 -9.62 20.90
CA PRO A 434 4.81 -8.80 21.88
C PRO A 434 5.68 -9.64 22.83
N TRP A 435 6.77 -9.05 23.32
CA TRP A 435 7.74 -9.73 24.18
C TRP A 435 7.15 -10.36 25.46
N TYR A 436 6.08 -9.77 26.00
CA TYR A 436 5.39 -10.25 27.21
C TYR A 436 4.45 -11.44 26.96
N VAL A 437 4.36 -11.93 25.72
CA VAL A 437 3.60 -13.13 25.38
C VAL A 437 4.59 -14.22 24.96
N LYS A 438 4.54 -15.36 25.65
CA LYS A 438 5.36 -16.53 25.36
C LYS A 438 4.53 -17.52 24.55
N VAL A 439 4.82 -17.60 23.26
CA VAL A 439 4.20 -18.58 22.36
C VAL A 439 5.02 -19.86 22.40
N TYR A 440 4.33 -20.99 22.44
CA TYR A 440 4.93 -22.31 22.39
C TYR A 440 4.83 -22.85 20.97
N TYR A 441 5.83 -22.60 20.13
CA TYR A 441 5.72 -22.92 18.70
C TYR A 441 5.69 -24.43 18.44
N HIS A 442 6.26 -25.24 19.33
CA HIS A 442 6.12 -26.71 19.30
C HIS A 442 4.66 -27.21 19.45
N THR A 443 3.72 -26.36 19.87
CA THR A 443 2.29 -26.70 19.98
C THR A 443 1.49 -26.43 18.70
N LEU A 444 2.16 -26.02 17.61
CA LEU A 444 1.54 -25.75 16.33
C LEU A 444 0.74 -26.97 15.86
N LYS A 445 -0.57 -26.79 15.71
CA LYS A 445 -1.46 -27.78 15.08
C LYS A 445 -2.09 -27.15 13.86
N ILE A 446 -2.10 -27.90 12.76
CA ILE A 446 -2.72 -27.49 11.50
C ILE A 446 -3.88 -28.44 11.22
N PHE A 447 -5.05 -27.85 11.03
CA PHE A 447 -6.27 -28.54 10.65
C PHE A 447 -6.62 -28.13 9.22
N VAL A 448 -6.75 -29.09 8.31
CA VAL A 448 -7.23 -28.86 6.95
C VAL A 448 -8.55 -29.60 6.79
N ASP A 449 -9.61 -28.86 6.47
CA ASP A 449 -10.97 -29.38 6.34
C ASP A 449 -11.40 -30.24 7.56
N GLY A 450 -11.03 -29.78 8.76
CA GLY A 450 -11.33 -30.43 10.03
C GLY A 450 -10.39 -31.57 10.43
N HIS A 451 -9.48 -32.00 9.55
CA HIS A 451 -8.55 -33.09 9.81
C HIS A 451 -7.18 -32.56 10.22
N ILE A 452 -6.61 -33.13 11.29
CA ILE A 452 -5.24 -32.82 11.70
C ILE A 452 -4.28 -33.29 10.60
N LYS A 453 -3.33 -32.42 10.25
CA LYS A 453 -2.28 -32.70 9.29
C LYS A 453 -0.92 -32.57 9.95
N TYR A 454 0.02 -33.41 9.55
CA TYR A 454 1.39 -33.30 10.00
C TYR A 454 2.03 -32.06 9.38
N VAL A 455 2.85 -31.41 10.18
CA VAL A 455 3.54 -30.15 9.85
C VAL A 455 4.42 -30.34 8.60
N GLU A 456 5.09 -31.48 8.50
CA GLU A 456 6.01 -31.86 7.41
C GLU A 456 5.33 -31.99 6.03
N ASP A 457 4.04 -32.32 6.00
CA ASP A 457 3.31 -32.56 4.74
C ASP A 457 2.87 -31.25 4.06
N ILE A 458 2.78 -30.16 4.82
CA ILE A 458 2.09 -28.93 4.42
C ILE A 458 3.01 -27.72 4.45
N ILE A 459 3.96 -27.68 5.38
CA ILE A 459 4.82 -26.52 5.59
C ILE A 459 6.04 -26.65 4.70
N GLU A 460 6.20 -25.70 3.78
CA GLU A 460 7.39 -25.63 2.92
C GLU A 460 8.58 -25.02 3.66
N LYS A 461 8.31 -23.99 4.49
CA LYS A 461 9.33 -23.29 5.28
C LYS A 461 8.72 -22.78 6.58
N VAL A 462 9.48 -22.87 7.66
CA VAL A 462 9.14 -22.30 8.98
C VAL A 462 10.35 -21.61 9.58
N ARG A 463 10.14 -20.41 10.10
CA ARG A 463 11.16 -19.67 10.84
C ARG A 463 10.50 -19.05 12.04
N VAL A 464 11.10 -19.29 13.18
CA VAL A 464 10.60 -18.80 14.44
C VAL A 464 11.73 -18.08 15.15
N SER A 465 11.40 -16.96 15.78
CA SER A 465 12.24 -16.30 16.78
C SER A 465 11.39 -16.14 18.04
N PRO A 466 11.68 -16.85 19.14
CA PRO A 466 10.96 -16.66 20.39
C PRO A 466 11.11 -15.24 20.93
N SER A 467 10.13 -14.80 21.71
CA SER A 467 10.21 -13.51 22.39
C SER A 467 11.23 -13.53 23.53
N GLU A 468 11.99 -12.45 23.67
CA GLU A 468 12.88 -12.22 24.80
C GLU A 468 12.38 -11.06 25.65
N ASP A 469 12.39 -11.23 26.97
CA ASP A 469 11.75 -10.30 27.90
C ASP A 469 12.37 -8.91 27.81
N LYS A 470 11.57 -7.92 27.38
CA LYS A 470 11.99 -6.53 27.15
C LYS A 470 13.11 -6.35 26.12
N VAL A 471 13.48 -7.40 25.39
CA VAL A 471 14.57 -7.36 24.40
C VAL A 471 14.01 -7.44 22.98
N SER A 472 13.17 -8.44 22.67
CA SER A 472 12.69 -8.66 21.31
C SER A 472 11.27 -9.26 21.27
N PRO A 473 10.47 -8.93 20.25
CA PRO A 473 9.19 -9.58 20.03
C PRO A 473 9.38 -11.01 19.51
N GLY A 474 8.37 -11.85 19.69
CA GLY A 474 8.30 -13.17 19.05
C GLY A 474 7.90 -13.03 17.59
N ILE A 475 8.54 -13.78 16.71
CA ILE A 475 8.29 -13.78 15.27
C ILE A 475 8.02 -15.21 14.80
N MET A 476 7.04 -15.37 13.93
CA MET A 476 6.82 -16.58 13.16
C MET A 476 6.58 -16.24 11.69
N GLU A 477 7.37 -16.86 10.82
CA GLU A 477 7.20 -16.86 9.37
C GLU A 477 6.90 -18.31 8.94
N LEU A 478 5.75 -18.52 8.31
CA LEU A 478 5.30 -19.84 7.88
C LEU A 478 4.87 -19.80 6.42
N MET A 479 5.45 -20.66 5.58
CA MET A 479 4.99 -20.90 4.21
C MET A 479 4.23 -22.22 4.15
N VAL A 480 2.93 -22.13 3.86
CA VAL A 480 1.99 -23.24 3.86
C VAL A 480 1.55 -23.51 2.43
N ARG A 481 1.62 -24.76 2.00
CA ARG A 481 1.06 -25.21 0.71
C ARG A 481 -0.31 -25.82 0.93
N LEU A 482 -1.36 -25.17 0.42
CA LEU A 482 -2.73 -25.66 0.49
C LEU A 482 -3.19 -26.13 -0.90
N ALA A 483 -3.98 -27.20 -0.96
CA ALA A 483 -4.64 -27.58 -2.21
C ALA A 483 -5.72 -26.54 -2.57
N CYS A 484 -6.01 -26.33 -3.85
CA CYS A 484 -6.96 -25.28 -4.24
C CYS A 484 -8.42 -25.63 -3.99
N ASP A 485 -8.75 -26.90 -3.77
CA ASP A 485 -10.07 -27.38 -3.36
C ASP A 485 -10.30 -27.30 -1.84
N VAL A 486 -9.31 -26.79 -1.09
CA VAL A 486 -9.42 -26.63 0.36
C VAL A 486 -10.61 -25.75 0.75
N LYS A 487 -11.40 -26.18 1.73
CA LYS A 487 -12.52 -25.37 2.25
C LYS A 487 -12.06 -24.48 3.39
N SER A 488 -11.22 -25.02 4.26
CA SER A 488 -10.68 -24.29 5.41
C SER A 488 -9.36 -24.87 5.90
N ALA A 489 -8.46 -23.98 6.32
CA ALA A 489 -7.27 -24.32 7.08
C ALA A 489 -7.26 -23.52 8.39
N VAL A 490 -6.97 -24.19 9.51
CA VAL A 490 -6.88 -23.55 10.83
C VAL A 490 -5.56 -23.92 11.47
N LEU A 491 -4.80 -22.91 11.88
CA LEU A 491 -3.55 -23.05 12.59
C LEU A 491 -3.75 -22.61 14.04
N THR A 492 -3.35 -23.43 15.00
CA THR A 492 -3.47 -23.12 16.43
C THR A 492 -2.14 -23.23 17.15
N LEU A 493 -1.85 -22.27 18.02
CA LEU A 493 -0.63 -22.18 18.82
C LEU A 493 -0.98 -21.82 20.26
N GLU A 494 -0.46 -22.54 21.24
CA GLU A 494 -0.63 -22.18 22.65
C GLU A 494 0.31 -21.05 23.07
N PHE A 495 -0.12 -20.22 24.02
CA PHE A 495 0.69 -19.16 24.61
C PHE A 495 0.33 -18.89 26.07
N ASP A 496 1.28 -18.30 26.80
CA ASP A 496 1.09 -17.73 28.14
C ASP A 496 1.48 -16.25 28.14
N LYS A 497 0.80 -15.42 28.96
CA LYS A 497 1.23 -14.04 29.23
C LYS A 497 2.15 -14.00 30.44
N VAL A 498 3.30 -13.34 30.31
CA VAL A 498 4.25 -13.15 31.40
C VAL A 498 3.81 -11.95 32.23
N PHE A 499 3.64 -12.16 33.54
CA PHE A 499 3.31 -11.09 34.49
C PHE A 499 4.57 -10.53 35.16
N GLU A 500 4.71 -9.20 35.15
CA GLU A 500 5.70 -8.48 35.97
C GLU A 500 5.48 -8.68 37.48
N ILE A 501 4.25 -9.02 37.90
CA ILE A 501 3.89 -9.16 39.33
C ILE A 501 4.67 -10.28 40.03
N CYS A 502 5.12 -11.33 39.31
CA CYS A 502 5.88 -12.41 39.96
C CYS A 502 7.37 -12.07 40.20
N LEU A 503 7.87 -10.91 39.74
CA LEU A 503 9.31 -10.55 39.81
C LEU A 503 9.62 -9.39 40.75
N GLN A 504 8.64 -8.58 41.16
CA GLN A 504 8.91 -7.32 41.88
C GLN A 504 8.73 -7.36 43.40
N ASN A 505 8.07 -8.36 43.98
CA ASN A 505 7.98 -8.53 45.44
C ASN A 505 8.26 -9.98 45.84
N ARG A 506 9.39 -10.22 46.53
CA ARG A 506 9.80 -11.54 47.05
C ARG A 506 8.85 -12.10 48.14
N GLU A 507 7.87 -11.32 48.61
CA GLU A 507 7.09 -11.68 49.81
C GLU A 507 5.68 -12.20 49.53
N ILE A 508 5.15 -12.12 48.30
CA ILE A 508 3.85 -12.73 47.94
C ILE A 508 3.93 -13.37 46.56
N ILE A 509 4.51 -14.57 46.49
CA ILE A 509 4.35 -15.44 45.32
C ILE A 509 3.01 -16.16 45.51
N SER A 510 1.98 -15.80 44.74
CA SER A 510 0.78 -16.65 44.69
C SER A 510 1.15 -18.02 44.13
N THR A 511 0.49 -19.09 44.59
CA THR A 511 0.68 -20.46 44.05
C THR A 511 0.53 -20.52 42.53
N ASP A 512 -0.28 -19.63 41.95
CA ASP A 512 -0.47 -19.50 40.50
C ASP A 512 0.80 -19.00 39.76
N CYS A 513 1.60 -18.12 40.38
CA CYS A 513 2.91 -17.69 39.82
C CYS A 513 3.90 -18.85 39.73
N PHE A 514 3.94 -19.72 40.76
CA PHE A 514 4.88 -20.84 40.80
C PHE A 514 4.54 -21.91 39.76
N HIS A 515 3.25 -22.28 39.67
CA HIS A 515 2.78 -23.23 38.65
C HIS A 515 2.94 -22.70 37.22
N SER A 516 2.76 -21.39 37.00
CA SER A 516 3.04 -20.76 35.70
C SER A 516 4.51 -20.88 35.32
N LYS A 517 5.43 -20.56 36.25
CA LYS A 517 6.87 -20.63 36.02
C LYS A 517 7.35 -22.06 35.74
N GLU A 518 6.94 -23.03 36.53
CA GLU A 518 7.32 -24.44 36.34
C GLU A 518 6.80 -25.01 35.00
N ARG A 519 5.61 -24.58 34.57
CA ARG A 519 5.03 -24.96 33.26
C ARG A 519 5.79 -24.33 32.10
N ILE A 520 6.12 -23.04 32.20
CA ILE A 520 6.94 -22.33 31.21
C ILE A 520 8.30 -23.02 31.07
N ASP A 521 8.95 -23.36 32.19
CA ASP A 521 10.26 -24.02 32.19
C ASP A 521 10.22 -25.43 31.59
N LYS A 522 9.18 -26.24 31.86
CA LYS A 522 8.98 -27.57 31.22
C LYS A 522 8.78 -27.45 29.72
N LYS A 523 7.98 -26.49 29.26
CA LYS A 523 7.71 -26.25 27.83
C LYS A 523 8.94 -25.71 27.08
N ARG A 524 9.87 -25.05 27.78
CA ARG A 524 11.11 -24.50 27.22
C ARG A 524 12.05 -25.57 26.63
N HIS A 525 12.07 -26.77 27.23
CA HIS A 525 12.89 -27.88 26.70
C HIS A 525 12.39 -28.38 25.35
N MET A 526 11.06 -28.57 25.21
CA MET A 526 10.42 -28.95 23.94
C MET A 526 10.59 -27.87 22.88
N GLU A 527 10.52 -26.59 23.29
CA GLU A 527 10.77 -25.46 22.40
C GLU A 527 12.19 -25.48 21.82
N SER A 528 13.20 -25.81 22.64
CA SER A 528 14.58 -25.93 22.16
C SER A 528 14.75 -27.01 21.09
N LEU A 529 14.01 -28.12 21.17
CA LEU A 529 14.02 -29.17 20.15
C LEU A 529 13.33 -28.71 18.86
N PHE A 530 12.19 -28.04 18.98
CA PHE A 530 11.47 -27.47 17.83
C PHE A 530 12.32 -26.43 17.09
N MET A 531 13.02 -25.56 17.83
CA MET A 531 13.89 -24.53 17.26
C MET A 531 15.04 -25.11 16.43
N LYS A 532 15.55 -26.30 16.79
CA LYS A 532 16.56 -27.01 15.97
C LYS A 532 16.01 -27.60 14.68
N TRP A 533 14.72 -27.95 14.67
CA TRP A 533 14.03 -28.42 13.47
C TRP A 533 13.63 -27.26 12.54
N ALA A 534 13.31 -26.09 13.12
CA ALA A 534 12.91 -24.89 12.39
C ALA A 534 14.07 -24.03 11.87
N SER A 535 15.30 -24.24 12.36
CA SER A 535 16.53 -23.60 11.87
C SER A 535 17.14 -24.38 10.73
#